data_AF-A0A9D2SW17-F1
#
_entry.id   AF-A0A9D2SW17-F1
#
_cell.length_a   1.000
_cell.length_b   1.000
_cell.length_c   1.000
_cell.angle_alpha   90.00
_cell.angle_beta   90.00
_cell.angle_gamma   90.00
#
_symmetry.space_group_name_H-M   'P 1'
#
loop_
_entity.id
_entity.type
_entity.pdbx_description
1 polymer ?
#
loop_
_entity_poly.entity_id
_entity_poly.type
_entity_poly.pdbx_seq_one_letter_code
_entity_poly.pdbx_strand_id
1 'polypeptide(L)'
;MDQDLTLYLVYFIGICILANELYAIDCFKMHKNKFDHMIIQRKGYVSAQRMMIMKNTCISGAVFLLAHIVLLSFIHCFLQPLYAEGMLVSENMCLLASDVTLNLVLYLVLSTAGMILFSDLILMLRFVIKNIYVYAVTGIIIGLALYLIPPFAANALGIGKQVLMIPFIANILLPGLETYLVGQADPLVMYGLAFLFYLIVLVIGGKFVMNRGHQYGW
;
A
#
# COMPACT_ATOMS: atom_id res chain seq x y z
N MET A 1 -19.90 -3.02 16.19
CA MET A 1 -19.70 -3.94 15.05
C MET A 1 -19.87 -3.22 13.72
N ASP A 2 -21.04 -2.66 13.36
CA ASP A 2 -21.21 -1.98 12.05
C ASP A 2 -20.51 -0.61 11.95
N GLN A 3 -20.41 0.16 13.05
CA GLN A 3 -19.70 1.44 13.07
C GLN A 3 -18.18 1.28 12.92
N ASP A 4 -17.61 0.22 13.49
CA ASP A 4 -16.16 -0.06 13.46
C ASP A 4 -15.70 -0.41 12.04
N LEU A 5 -16.50 -1.23 11.33
CA LEU A 5 -16.27 -1.59 9.93
C LEU A 5 -16.39 -0.37 9.00
N THR A 6 -17.37 0.49 9.25
CA THR A 6 -17.59 1.70 8.43
C THR A 6 -16.40 2.65 8.56
N LEU A 7 -15.92 2.89 9.78
CA LEU A 7 -14.76 3.76 10.02
C LEU A 7 -13.49 3.18 9.39
N TYR A 8 -13.29 1.87 9.50
CA TYR A 8 -12.16 1.17 8.90
C TYR A 8 -12.17 1.28 7.37
N LEU A 9 -13.33 1.07 6.75
CA LEU A 9 -13.47 1.16 5.30
C LEU A 9 -13.26 2.60 4.80
N VAL A 10 -13.70 3.60 5.55
CA VAL A 10 -13.42 5.02 5.26
C VAL A 10 -11.92 5.32 5.35
N TYR A 11 -11.25 4.81 6.39
CA TYR A 11 -9.79 4.95 6.54
C TYR A 11 -9.03 4.30 5.39
N PHE A 12 -9.42 3.08 5.02
CA PHE A 12 -8.84 2.33 3.90
C PHE A 12 -9.03 3.06 2.56
N ILE A 13 -10.24 3.56 2.27
CA ILE A 13 -10.49 4.35 1.05
C ILE A 13 -9.64 5.63 1.05
N GLY A 14 -9.54 6.33 2.19
CA GLY A 14 -8.70 7.51 2.32
C GLY A 14 -7.23 7.24 1.99
N ILE A 15 -6.71 6.13 2.50
CA ILE A 15 -5.38 5.60 2.16
C ILE A 15 -5.23 5.36 0.65
N CYS A 16 -6.21 4.71 0.01
CA CYS A 16 -6.14 4.39 -1.41
C CYS A 16 -6.20 5.65 -2.30
N ILE A 17 -6.92 6.68 -1.89
CA ILE A 17 -6.96 7.98 -2.58
C ILE A 17 -5.60 8.67 -2.44
N LEU A 18 -5.09 8.79 -1.21
CA LEU A 18 -3.80 9.42 -0.95
C LEU A 18 -2.67 8.72 -1.71
N ALA A 19 -2.64 7.39 -1.72
CA ALA A 19 -1.61 6.63 -2.44
C ALA A 19 -1.51 6.97 -3.94
N ASN A 20 -2.61 7.42 -4.53
CA ASN A 20 -2.70 7.81 -5.93
C ASN A 20 -2.41 9.29 -6.17
N GLU A 21 -2.92 10.18 -5.30
CA GLU A 21 -2.86 11.63 -5.46
C GLU A 21 -1.49 12.26 -5.14
N LEU A 22 -0.60 11.57 -4.40
CA LEU A 22 0.63 12.21 -3.90
C LEU A 22 1.65 12.58 -4.98
N TYR A 23 2.09 11.62 -5.80
CA TYR A 23 3.11 11.85 -6.83
C TYR A 23 2.82 11.09 -8.12
N ALA A 24 1.94 10.09 -8.05
CA ALA A 24 1.61 9.24 -9.18
C ALA A 24 0.85 10.00 -10.27
N ILE A 25 -0.07 10.90 -9.90
CA ILE A 25 -0.81 11.76 -10.83
C ILE A 25 0.09 12.82 -11.48
N ASP A 26 1.01 13.42 -10.74
CA ASP A 26 1.93 14.40 -11.32
C ASP A 26 2.90 13.74 -12.30
N CYS A 27 3.38 12.54 -11.99
CA CYS A 27 4.11 11.73 -12.96
C CYS A 27 3.28 11.39 -14.21
N PHE A 28 1.99 11.12 -14.04
CA PHE A 28 1.07 10.87 -15.15
C PHE A 28 0.94 12.10 -16.06
N LYS A 29 0.82 13.29 -15.47
CA LYS A 29 0.77 14.56 -16.20
C LYS A 29 2.09 14.83 -16.94
N MET A 30 3.23 14.60 -16.29
CA MET A 30 4.56 14.71 -16.91
C MET A 30 4.70 13.79 -18.13
N HIS A 31 4.16 12.57 -18.07
CA HIS A 31 4.21 11.66 -19.20
C HIS A 31 3.45 12.17 -20.44
N LYS A 32 2.42 13.01 -20.26
CA LYS A 32 1.67 13.62 -21.36
C LYS A 32 2.23 14.95 -21.86
N ASN A 33 3.14 15.55 -21.11
CA ASN A 33 3.71 16.84 -21.46
C ASN A 33 4.86 16.68 -22.46
N LYS A 34 4.78 17.36 -23.61
CA LYS A 34 5.82 17.31 -24.66
C LYS A 34 7.19 17.78 -24.16
N PHE A 35 7.22 18.76 -23.24
CA PHE A 35 8.47 19.27 -22.71
C PHE A 35 9.17 18.25 -21.82
N ASP A 36 8.43 17.64 -20.90
CA ASP A 36 8.95 16.62 -19.99
C ASP A 36 9.36 15.35 -20.75
N HIS A 37 8.62 15.00 -21.81
CA HIS A 37 8.97 13.92 -22.73
C HIS A 37 10.37 14.09 -23.34
N MET A 38 10.69 15.29 -23.82
CA MET A 38 12.03 15.59 -24.34
C MET A 38 13.12 15.47 -23.27
N ILE A 39 12.84 15.85 -22.01
CA ILE A 39 13.78 15.69 -20.89
C ILE A 39 14.00 14.21 -20.56
N ILE A 40 12.94 13.41 -20.56
CA ILE A 40 12.97 11.96 -20.31
C ILE A 40 13.82 11.26 -21.38
N GLN A 41 13.61 11.60 -22.65
CA GLN A 41 14.40 11.04 -23.75
C GLN A 41 15.88 11.38 -23.64
N ARG A 42 16.24 12.62 -23.23
CA ARG A 42 17.64 13.03 -23.03
C ARG A 42 18.35 12.30 -21.89
N LYS A 43 17.65 11.97 -20.81
CA LYS A 43 18.22 11.22 -19.66
C LYS A 43 18.30 9.70 -19.91
N GLY A 44 17.57 9.21 -20.91
CA GLY A 44 17.36 7.79 -21.15
C GLY A 44 16.16 7.27 -20.34
N TYR A 45 15.25 6.57 -21.03
CA TYR A 45 13.96 6.14 -20.49
C TYR A 45 14.10 5.34 -19.19
N VAL A 46 14.96 4.32 -19.16
CA VAL A 46 15.16 3.45 -17.98
C VAL A 46 15.64 4.23 -16.76
N SER A 47 16.57 5.17 -16.95
CA SER A 47 17.09 6.02 -15.87
C SER A 47 16.02 6.95 -15.32
N ALA A 48 15.25 7.59 -16.21
CA ALA A 48 14.12 8.43 -15.82
C ALA A 48 13.04 7.65 -15.05
N GLN A 49 12.72 6.43 -15.47
CA GLN A 49 11.76 5.56 -14.78
C GLN A 49 12.22 5.21 -13.36
N ARG A 50 13.49 4.80 -13.20
CA ARG A 50 14.05 4.51 -11.87
C ARG A 50 14.01 5.74 -10.97
N MET A 51 14.35 6.91 -11.49
CA MET A 51 14.30 8.16 -10.72
C MET A 51 12.87 8.53 -10.31
N MET A 52 11.87 8.29 -11.17
CA MET A 52 10.46 8.53 -10.84
C MET A 52 9.97 7.59 -9.74
N ILE A 53 10.31 6.30 -9.81
CA ILE A 53 9.97 5.33 -8.76
C ILE A 53 10.62 5.76 -7.43
N MET A 54 11.93 6.03 -7.43
CA MET A 54 12.64 6.46 -6.22
C MET A 54 12.05 7.73 -5.60
N LYS A 55 11.66 8.71 -6.43
CA LYS A 55 10.98 9.92 -5.93
C LYS A 55 9.60 9.60 -5.34
N ASN A 56 8.83 8.72 -5.99
CA ASN A 56 7.53 8.29 -5.48
C ASN A 56 7.68 7.59 -4.12
N THR A 57 8.64 6.67 -4.00
CA THR A 57 8.98 5.98 -2.76
C THR A 57 9.32 6.97 -1.63
N CYS A 58 10.18 7.96 -1.89
CA CYS A 58 10.56 8.96 -0.87
C CYS A 58 9.39 9.86 -0.44
N ILE A 59 8.62 10.38 -1.42
CA ILE A 59 7.50 11.30 -1.14
C ILE A 59 6.37 10.55 -0.43
N SER A 60 5.96 9.40 -0.95
CA SER A 60 4.91 8.58 -0.33
C SER A 60 5.32 8.13 1.08
N GLY A 61 6.56 7.69 1.27
CA GLY A 61 7.08 7.32 2.58
C GLY A 61 7.03 8.45 3.59
N ALA A 62 7.50 9.65 3.22
CA ALA A 62 7.46 10.81 4.10
C ALA A 62 6.03 11.23 4.46
N VAL A 63 5.12 11.23 3.49
CA VAL A 63 3.73 11.66 3.72
C VAL A 63 2.96 10.64 4.54
N PHE A 64 3.09 9.34 4.27
CA PHE A 64 2.41 8.33 5.08
C PHE A 64 2.95 8.24 6.50
N LEU A 65 4.26 8.40 6.69
CA LEU A 65 4.84 8.48 8.03
C LEU A 65 4.26 9.69 8.79
N LEU A 66 4.22 10.86 8.15
CA LEU A 66 3.63 12.06 8.74
C LEU A 66 2.13 11.86 9.05
N ALA A 67 1.37 11.26 8.15
CA ALA A 67 -0.05 10.96 8.35
C ALA A 67 -0.27 10.06 9.57
N HIS A 68 0.57 9.02 9.73
CA HIS A 68 0.51 8.16 10.91
C HIS A 68 0.85 8.90 12.20
N ILE A 69 1.88 9.76 12.20
CA ILE A 69 2.23 10.58 13.38
C ILE A 69 1.08 11.51 13.75
N VAL A 70 0.46 12.18 12.77
CA VAL A 70 -0.67 13.07 13.00
C VAL A 70 -1.87 12.29 13.56
N LEU A 71 -2.19 11.13 12.99
CA LEU A 71 -3.26 10.26 13.48
C LEU A 71 -3.01 9.82 14.92
N LEU A 72 -1.80 9.36 15.24
CA LEU A 72 -1.44 8.95 16.61
C LEU A 72 -1.49 10.10 17.59
N SER A 73 -1.01 11.28 17.19
CA SER A 73 -1.09 12.49 18.02
C SER A 73 -2.54 12.88 18.27
N PHE A 74 -3.41 12.78 17.26
CA PHE A 74 -4.83 13.04 17.40
C PHE A 74 -5.49 12.04 18.36
N ILE A 75 -5.20 10.75 18.23
CA ILE A 75 -5.73 9.72 19.15
C ILE A 75 -5.27 10.01 20.58
N HIS A 76 -3.98 10.32 20.78
CA HIS A 76 -3.40 10.60 22.08
C HIS A 76 -4.03 11.83 22.76
N CYS A 77 -4.23 12.91 22.00
CA CYS A 77 -4.72 14.18 22.53
C CYS A 77 -6.24 14.21 22.74
N PHE A 78 -7.02 13.51 21.89
CA PHE A 78 -8.47 13.69 21.84
C PHE A 78 -9.30 12.46 22.22
N LEU A 79 -8.81 11.23 22.00
CA LEU A 79 -9.61 10.03 22.22
C LEU A 79 -9.22 9.29 23.51
N GLN A 80 -7.95 8.92 23.63
CA GLN A 80 -7.47 8.17 24.77
C GLN A 80 -5.96 8.34 24.91
N PRO A 81 -5.44 8.59 26.13
CA PRO A 81 -4.01 8.62 26.32
C PRO A 81 -3.45 7.22 26.06
N LEU A 82 -2.41 7.15 25.24
CA LEU A 82 -1.61 5.94 24.96
C LEU A 82 -0.80 5.57 26.21
N TYR A 83 -1.45 5.13 27.28
CA TYR A 83 -0.75 4.50 28.40
C TYR A 83 -0.70 2.99 28.16
N ALA A 84 0.50 2.40 28.32
CA ALA A 84 0.76 0.98 28.13
C ALA A 84 0.11 0.08 29.21
N GLU A 85 -0.37 0.67 30.30
CA GLU A 85 -0.96 -0.06 31.42
C GLU A 85 -2.47 -0.25 31.21
N GLY A 86 -2.89 -1.51 30.99
CA GLY A 86 -4.30 -1.92 31.07
C GLY A 86 -5.04 -2.04 29.73
N MET A 87 -4.41 -1.79 28.58
CA MET A 87 -5.01 -2.21 27.31
C MET A 87 -4.85 -3.73 27.15
N LEU A 88 -5.96 -4.46 27.19
CA LEU A 88 -6.05 -5.86 26.79
C LEU A 88 -5.79 -5.95 25.27
N VAL A 89 -4.52 -5.88 24.87
CA VAL A 89 -4.12 -6.20 23.50
C VAL A 89 -4.33 -7.70 23.35
N SER A 90 -5.31 -8.12 22.55
CA SER A 90 -5.48 -9.54 22.26
C SER A 90 -4.19 -10.07 21.65
N GLU A 91 -3.75 -11.28 22.01
CA GLU A 91 -2.50 -11.88 21.51
C GLU A 91 -2.40 -11.84 19.98
N ASN A 92 -3.54 -11.86 19.29
CA ASN A 92 -3.65 -11.79 17.83
C ASN A 92 -3.26 -10.42 17.24
N MET A 93 -3.32 -9.33 18.01
CA MET A 93 -2.92 -7.98 17.56
C MET A 93 -1.43 -7.69 17.81
N CYS A 94 -0.72 -8.55 18.56
CA CYS A 94 0.70 -8.41 18.80
C CYS A 94 1.50 -8.98 17.62
N LEU A 95 2.26 -8.12 16.93
CA LEU A 95 3.09 -8.53 15.79
C LEU A 95 4.37 -9.26 16.21
N LEU A 96 4.97 -8.92 17.35
CA LEU A 96 6.27 -9.46 17.75
C LEU A 96 6.53 -9.46 19.26
N ALA A 97 5.95 -8.53 20.03
CA ALA A 97 6.29 -8.37 21.46
C ALA A 97 5.05 -8.19 22.35
N SER A 98 5.18 -8.59 23.62
CA SER A 98 4.21 -8.26 24.69
C SER A 98 4.22 -6.77 25.06
N ASP A 99 5.17 -6.00 24.52
CA ASP A 99 5.33 -4.57 24.74
C ASP A 99 4.55 -3.75 23.70
N VAL A 100 3.59 -2.96 24.20
CA VAL A 100 2.69 -2.10 23.41
C VAL A 100 3.48 -1.07 22.59
N THR A 101 4.52 -0.47 23.18
CA THR A 101 5.31 0.56 22.52
C THR A 101 6.09 0.00 21.34
N LEU A 102 6.66 -1.19 21.49
CA LEU A 102 7.40 -1.84 20.41
C LEU A 102 6.48 -2.27 19.26
N ASN A 103 5.30 -2.82 19.57
CA ASN A 103 4.30 -3.15 18.55
C ASN A 103 3.82 -1.92 17.79
N LEU A 104 3.66 -0.77 18.45
CA LEU A 104 3.28 0.48 17.80
C LEU A 104 4.36 0.97 16.81
N VAL A 105 5.63 0.93 17.23
CA VAL A 105 6.76 1.30 16.35
C VAL A 105 6.85 0.33 15.16
N LEU A 106 6.71 -0.97 15.40
CA LEU A 106 6.67 -1.98 14.34
C LEU A 106 5.51 -1.74 13.37
N TYR A 107 4.30 -1.51 13.88
CA TYR A 107 3.14 -1.17 13.06
C TYR A 107 3.42 0.04 12.17
N LEU A 108 3.98 1.11 12.72
CA LEU A 108 4.34 2.31 11.96
C LEU A 108 5.30 2.02 10.81
N VAL A 109 6.37 1.29 11.09
CA VAL A 109 7.40 0.96 10.10
C VAL A 109 6.84 0.04 9.02
N LEU A 110 6.15 -1.04 9.41
CA LEU A 110 5.62 -2.04 8.49
C LEU A 110 4.47 -1.47 7.65
N SER A 111 3.52 -0.77 8.26
CA SER A 111 2.43 -0.11 7.53
C SER A 111 2.98 0.90 6.53
N THR A 112 3.91 1.77 6.94
CA THR A 112 4.52 2.75 6.02
C THR A 112 5.22 2.06 4.84
N ALA A 113 5.95 0.96 5.09
CA ALA A 113 6.60 0.18 4.04
C ALA A 113 5.59 -0.45 3.06
N GLY A 114 4.47 -1.01 3.55
CA GLY A 114 3.39 -1.53 2.72
C GLY A 114 2.72 -0.45 1.87
N MET A 115 2.51 0.73 2.45
CA MET A 115 1.91 1.88 1.77
C MET A 115 2.80 2.44 0.64
N ILE A 116 4.12 2.46 0.85
CA ILE A 116 5.12 2.78 -0.19
C ILE A 116 5.00 1.79 -1.35
N LEU A 117 5.02 0.49 -1.06
CA LEU A 117 4.91 -0.55 -2.09
C LEU A 117 3.62 -0.41 -2.89
N PHE A 118 2.50 -0.14 -2.20
CA PHE A 118 1.21 0.03 -2.86
C PHE A 118 1.19 1.28 -3.76
N SER A 119 1.75 2.41 -3.30
CA SER A 119 1.87 3.61 -4.13
C SER A 119 2.76 3.39 -5.35
N ASP A 120 3.88 2.68 -5.21
CA ASP A 120 4.77 2.34 -6.32
C ASP A 120 4.08 1.37 -7.32
N LEU A 121 3.24 0.46 -6.83
CA LEU A 121 2.43 -0.41 -7.69
C LEU A 121 1.40 0.39 -8.48
N ILE A 122 0.73 1.36 -7.87
CA ILE A 122 -0.19 2.27 -8.57
C ILE A 122 0.58 3.06 -9.64
N LEU A 123 1.77 3.58 -9.31
CA LEU A 123 2.61 4.32 -10.25
C LEU A 123 2.90 3.54 -11.53
N MET A 124 3.12 2.22 -11.43
CA MET A 124 3.39 1.36 -12.59
C MET A 124 2.20 1.28 -13.56
N LEU A 125 0.97 1.50 -13.10
CA LEU A 125 -0.23 1.39 -13.93
C LEU A 125 -0.40 2.56 -14.89
N ARG A 126 0.35 3.65 -14.71
CA ARG A 126 0.30 4.82 -15.60
C ARG A 126 0.61 4.48 -17.06
N PHE A 127 1.33 3.37 -17.29
CA PHE A 127 1.69 2.89 -18.64
C PHE A 127 0.57 2.12 -19.32
N VAL A 128 -0.35 1.55 -18.55
CA VAL A 128 -1.49 0.80 -19.07
C VAL A 128 -2.67 1.74 -19.30
N ILE A 129 -2.86 2.69 -18.38
CA ILE A 129 -4.03 3.56 -18.36
C ILE A 129 -3.72 4.87 -19.09
N LYS A 130 -4.45 5.17 -20.15
CA LYS A 130 -4.23 6.39 -20.94
C LYS A 130 -5.04 7.60 -20.45
N ASN A 131 -6.10 7.38 -19.68
CA ASN A 131 -6.99 8.44 -19.22
C ASN A 131 -6.65 8.85 -17.77
N ILE A 132 -6.46 10.16 -17.55
CA ILE A 132 -6.09 10.71 -16.24
C ILE A 132 -7.21 10.53 -15.20
N TYR A 133 -8.48 10.66 -15.61
CA TYR A 133 -9.62 10.51 -14.69
C TYR A 133 -9.78 9.07 -14.23
N VAL A 134 -9.56 8.12 -15.14
CA VAL A 134 -9.55 6.69 -14.80
C VAL A 134 -8.38 6.40 -13.88
N TYR A 135 -7.20 6.94 -14.20
CA TYR A 135 -6.01 6.78 -13.37
C TYR A 135 -6.22 7.31 -11.94
N ALA A 136 -6.83 8.49 -11.76
CA ALA A 136 -7.11 9.08 -10.45
C ALA A 136 -7.99 8.20 -9.54
N VAL A 137 -8.86 7.37 -10.11
CA VAL A 137 -9.73 6.46 -9.35
C VAL A 137 -9.13 5.06 -9.21
N THR A 138 -8.06 4.74 -9.94
CA THR A 138 -7.51 3.36 -9.92
C THR A 138 -6.91 2.92 -8.60
N GLY A 139 -6.39 3.84 -7.79
CA GLY A 139 -5.99 3.50 -6.43
C GLY A 139 -7.13 2.88 -5.62
N ILE A 140 -8.34 3.46 -5.73
CA ILE A 140 -9.55 2.95 -5.06
C ILE A 140 -9.98 1.61 -5.67
N ILE A 141 -10.08 1.53 -6.99
CA ILE A 141 -10.58 0.31 -7.68
C ILE A 141 -9.68 -0.88 -7.36
N ILE A 142 -8.36 -0.69 -7.43
CA ILE A 142 -7.39 -1.77 -7.21
C ILE A 142 -7.24 -2.07 -5.73
N GLY A 143 -7.24 -1.05 -4.87
CA GLY A 143 -7.27 -1.24 -3.43
C GLY A 143 -8.47 -2.09 -3.00
N LEU A 144 -9.68 -1.73 -3.44
CA LEU A 144 -10.90 -2.51 -3.15
C LEU A 144 -10.87 -3.91 -3.76
N ALA A 145 -10.39 -4.06 -4.98
CA ALA A 145 -10.25 -5.37 -5.61
C ALA A 145 -9.32 -6.28 -4.79
N LEU A 146 -8.16 -5.78 -4.38
CA LEU A 146 -7.18 -6.52 -3.57
C LEU A 146 -7.62 -6.69 -2.11
N TYR A 147 -8.56 -5.89 -1.63
CA TYR A 147 -9.18 -6.07 -0.32
C TYR A 147 -10.27 -7.15 -0.36
N LEU A 148 -11.14 -7.15 -1.37
CA LEU A 148 -12.31 -8.04 -1.39
C LEU A 148 -12.03 -9.40 -2.04
N ILE A 149 -11.33 -9.43 -3.18
CA ILE A 149 -11.18 -10.66 -3.99
C ILE A 149 -10.47 -11.77 -3.20
N PRO A 150 -9.34 -11.53 -2.50
CA PRO A 150 -8.62 -12.61 -1.82
C PRO A 150 -9.46 -13.29 -0.72
N PRO A 151 -10.16 -12.55 0.17
CA PRO A 151 -11.10 -13.14 1.11
C PRO A 151 -12.26 -13.90 0.48
N PHE A 152 -12.88 -13.36 -0.56
CA PHE A 152 -13.98 -14.05 -1.26
C PHE A 152 -13.50 -15.35 -1.91
N ALA A 153 -12.34 -15.33 -2.58
CA ALA A 153 -11.76 -16.50 -3.21
C ALA A 153 -11.39 -17.58 -2.18
N ALA A 154 -10.77 -17.19 -1.07
CA ALA A 154 -10.42 -18.10 0.01
C ALA A 154 -11.67 -18.76 0.62
N ASN A 155 -12.75 -18.01 0.83
CA ASN A 155 -13.99 -18.55 1.38
C ASN A 155 -14.76 -19.42 0.39
N ALA A 156 -14.75 -19.10 -0.90
CA ALA A 156 -15.44 -19.88 -1.93
C ALA A 156 -14.74 -21.21 -2.23
N LEU A 157 -13.40 -21.24 -2.27
CA LEU A 157 -12.63 -22.42 -2.67
C LEU A 157 -12.36 -23.39 -1.51
N GLY A 158 -12.38 -22.92 -0.26
CA GLY A 158 -12.27 -23.74 0.96
C GLY A 158 -10.92 -24.40 1.21
N ILE A 159 -10.12 -24.63 0.16
CA ILE A 159 -8.79 -25.27 0.17
C ILE A 159 -7.73 -24.20 -0.09
N GLY A 160 -6.64 -24.21 0.67
CA GLY A 160 -5.52 -23.28 0.47
C GLY A 160 -5.83 -21.83 0.88
N LYS A 161 -6.75 -21.62 1.83
CA LYS A 161 -7.16 -20.28 2.32
C LYS A 161 -5.97 -19.37 2.65
N GLN A 162 -4.93 -19.92 3.29
CA GLN A 162 -3.72 -19.16 3.64
C GLN A 162 -2.98 -18.62 2.42
N VAL A 163 -2.84 -19.41 1.36
CA VAL A 163 -2.18 -19.00 0.11
C VAL A 163 -3.02 -17.96 -0.63
N LEU A 164 -4.33 -18.16 -0.68
CA LEU A 164 -5.27 -17.23 -1.32
C LEU A 164 -5.37 -15.90 -0.58
N MET A 165 -4.99 -15.83 0.69
CA MET A 165 -4.92 -14.60 1.49
C MET A 165 -3.59 -13.84 1.35
N ILE A 166 -2.54 -14.41 0.74
CA ILE A 166 -1.26 -13.70 0.50
C ILE A 166 -1.47 -12.39 -0.27
N PRO A 167 -2.28 -12.30 -1.35
CA PRO A 167 -2.50 -11.06 -2.07
C PRO A 167 -3.53 -10.12 -1.39
N PHE A 168 -3.92 -10.38 -0.15
CA PHE A 168 -4.82 -9.50 0.59
C PHE A 168 -4.09 -8.23 1.03
N ILE A 169 -4.49 -7.09 0.48
CA ILE A 169 -3.76 -5.83 0.63
C ILE A 169 -3.74 -5.30 2.07
N ALA A 170 -4.77 -5.58 2.88
CA ALA A 170 -4.80 -5.14 4.26
C ALA A 170 -3.65 -5.75 5.10
N ASN A 171 -3.16 -6.93 4.72
CA ASN A 171 -2.02 -7.56 5.39
C ASN A 171 -0.76 -6.68 5.34
N ILE A 172 -0.57 -5.84 4.32
CA ILE A 172 0.58 -4.93 4.23
C ILE A 172 0.27 -3.50 4.65
N LEU A 173 -0.96 -3.01 4.44
CA LEU A 173 -1.31 -1.64 4.80
C LEU A 173 -1.64 -1.50 6.30
N LEU A 174 -2.24 -2.54 6.89
CA LEU A 174 -2.79 -2.55 8.24
C LEU A 174 -2.35 -3.83 8.98
N PRO A 175 -1.02 -4.06 9.13
CA PRO A 175 -0.51 -5.28 9.74
C PRO A 175 -1.02 -5.44 11.18
N GLY A 176 -1.53 -6.63 11.50
CA GLY A 176 -2.00 -6.98 12.86
C GLY A 176 -3.39 -6.44 13.25
N LEU A 177 -4.01 -5.55 12.46
CA LEU A 177 -5.35 -5.03 12.72
C LEU A 177 -6.46 -5.92 12.15
N GLU A 178 -6.23 -6.55 11.00
CA GLU A 178 -7.22 -7.44 10.37
C GLU A 178 -6.80 -8.92 10.44
N THR A 179 -7.03 -9.51 11.60
CA THR A 179 -6.78 -10.95 11.85
C THR A 179 -8.01 -11.82 11.57
N TYR A 180 -9.18 -11.22 11.41
CA TYR A 180 -10.48 -11.92 11.35
C TYR A 180 -10.64 -12.90 10.17
N LEU A 181 -9.81 -12.78 9.13
CA LEU A 181 -9.98 -13.56 7.90
C LEU A 181 -8.88 -14.61 7.67
N VAL A 182 -7.73 -14.47 8.31
CA VAL A 182 -6.57 -15.34 8.06
C VAL A 182 -6.47 -16.39 9.15
N GLY A 183 -7.09 -17.54 8.89
CA GLY A 183 -7.00 -18.69 9.78
C GLY A 183 -5.55 -19.10 10.08
N GLN A 184 -5.18 -18.96 11.35
CA GLN A 184 -4.08 -19.65 12.05
C GLN A 184 -2.64 -19.38 11.62
N ALA A 185 -2.35 -18.35 10.82
CA ALA A 185 -0.97 -17.97 10.53
C ALA A 185 -0.59 -16.71 11.32
N ASP A 186 0.64 -16.68 11.82
CA ASP A 186 1.17 -15.53 12.57
C ASP A 186 1.05 -14.24 11.72
N PRO A 187 0.51 -13.14 12.25
CA PRO A 187 0.32 -11.89 11.51
C PRO A 187 1.60 -11.38 10.85
N LEU A 188 2.75 -11.57 11.50
CA LEU A 188 4.05 -11.20 10.98
C LEU A 188 4.47 -12.04 9.77
N VAL A 189 4.21 -13.35 9.80
CA VAL A 189 4.52 -14.26 8.69
C VAL A 189 3.66 -13.91 7.50
N MET A 190 2.38 -13.61 7.72
CA MET A 190 1.46 -13.18 6.67
C MET A 190 1.84 -11.84 6.08
N TYR A 191 2.23 -10.86 6.91
CA TYR A 191 2.81 -9.61 6.42
C TYR A 191 4.04 -9.87 5.54
N GLY A 192 4.98 -10.70 6.00
CA GLY A 192 6.21 -11.00 5.28
C GLY A 192 5.95 -11.64 3.91
N LEU A 193 5.04 -12.62 3.86
CA LEU A 193 4.65 -13.27 2.60
C LEU A 193 3.95 -12.31 1.64
N ALA A 194 3.01 -11.51 2.13
CA ALA A 194 2.31 -10.51 1.32
C ALA A 194 3.28 -9.44 0.80
N PHE A 195 4.18 -8.94 1.65
CA PHE A 195 5.19 -7.96 1.28
C PHE A 195 6.11 -8.50 0.18
N LEU A 196 6.62 -9.73 0.33
CA LEU A 196 7.43 -10.39 -0.69
C LEU A 196 6.66 -10.58 -2.00
N PHE A 197 5.39 -10.98 -1.93
CA PHE A 197 4.53 -11.11 -3.11
C PHE A 197 4.43 -9.78 -3.87
N TYR A 198 4.11 -8.68 -3.18
CA TYR A 198 4.01 -7.37 -3.83
C TYR A 198 5.36 -6.84 -4.33
N LEU A 199 6.46 -7.14 -3.65
CA LEU A 199 7.80 -6.79 -4.12
C LEU A 199 8.12 -7.52 -5.44
N ILE A 200 7.80 -8.82 -5.53
CA ILE A 200 7.97 -9.59 -6.77
C ILE A 200 7.11 -9.00 -7.89
N VAL A 201 5.83 -8.69 -7.61
CA VAL A 201 4.93 -8.05 -8.58
C VAL A 201 5.48 -6.71 -9.05
N LEU A 202 6.01 -5.89 -8.15
CA LEU A 202 6.60 -4.59 -8.46
C LEU A 202 7.84 -4.73 -9.35
N VAL A 203 8.73 -5.69 -9.06
CA VAL A 203 9.94 -5.93 -9.85
C VAL A 203 9.59 -6.44 -11.26
N ILE A 204 8.65 -7.38 -11.37
CA ILE A 204 8.20 -7.91 -12.67
C ILE A 204 7.48 -6.82 -13.47
N GLY A 205 6.55 -6.11 -12.84
CA GLY A 205 5.83 -4.98 -13.45
C GLY A 205 6.77 -3.88 -13.92
N GLY A 206 7.79 -3.55 -13.11
CA GLY A 206 8.81 -2.57 -13.46
C GLY A 206 9.65 -2.98 -14.66
N LYS A 207 10.09 -4.23 -14.73
CA LYS A 207 10.79 -4.75 -15.92
C LYS A 207 9.91 -4.68 -17.17
N PHE A 208 8.64 -5.07 -17.05
CA PHE A 208 7.69 -5.00 -18.16
C PHE A 208 7.50 -3.56 -18.67
N VAL A 209 7.32 -2.60 -17.76
CA VAL A 209 7.20 -1.17 -18.05
C VAL A 209 8.46 -0.63 -18.73
N MET A 210 9.64 -0.97 -18.22
CA MET A 210 10.92 -0.53 -18.77
C MET A 210 11.14 -1.07 -20.19
N ASN A 211 10.76 -2.33 -20.45
CA ASN A 211 10.88 -2.95 -21.77
C ASN A 211 9.91 -2.36 -22.80
N ARG A 212 8.64 -2.09 -22.40
CA ARG A 212 7.65 -1.52 -23.32
C ARG A 212 7.92 -0.07 -23.68
N GLY A 213 8.39 0.76 -22.74
CA GLY A 213 8.72 2.14 -23.06
C GLY A 213 9.85 2.29 -24.08
N HIS A 214 10.82 1.37 -24.05
CA HIS A 214 11.90 1.34 -25.03
C HIS A 214 11.44 0.97 -26.45
N GLN A 215 10.43 0.11 -26.60
CA GLN A 215 9.97 -0.38 -27.90
C GLN A 215 9.06 0.61 -28.65
N TYR A 216 8.36 1.48 -27.94
CA TYR A 216 7.34 2.34 -28.54
C TYR A 216 7.66 3.84 -28.52
N GLY A 217 8.87 4.23 -28.08
CA GLY A 217 9.30 5.63 -28.13
C GLY A 217 8.35 6.61 -27.40
N TRP A 218 7.74 6.15 -26.30
CA TRP A 218 6.92 6.99 -25.41
C TRP A 218 7.75 7.59 -24.28
#